data_AF-A0A9R1R0G5-F1
#
_entry.id   AF-A0A9R1R0G5-F1
#
_cell.length_a   1.000
_cell.length_b   1.000
_cell.length_c   1.000
_cell.angle_alpha   90.00
_cell.angle_beta   90.00
_cell.angle_gamma   90.00
#
_symmetry.space_group_name_H-M   'P 1'
#
loop_
_entity.id
_entity.type
_entity.pdbx_description
1 polymer ?
#
loop_
_entity_poly.entity_id
_entity_poly.type
_entity_poly.pdbx_seq_one_letter_code
_entity_poly.pdbx_strand_id
1 'polypeptide(L)'
;MMLHCDDFRARFPQEVSVKCFADAGFFLERIYPEKGPFGLCTIVIHLQNVRKVLPKDCLANKEPTECFFPAELIKSIRTPMFILNPSYDSWQIRNFLVPDSSAPDKSWLSCKENIRNCNSTQVEVPSIGLRNKMVNDLKVVEDKEDWGMFIDSCFTHCQSLSGVSWHSPTSPKLENKTIAEAVGDWHSGRSQGAKEIDCKYQCNPTCNSLPPPRDVTAFDRVEIY
;
A
#
# COMPACT_ATOMS: atom_id res chain seq x y z
N MET A 1 -4.78 -2.65 -9.22
CA MET A 1 -6.13 -2.09 -9.45
C MET A 1 -6.14 -0.60 -9.77
N MET A 2 -5.29 0.23 -9.14
CA MET A 2 -5.24 1.69 -9.37
C MET A 2 -5.08 2.08 -10.85
N LEU A 3 -4.17 1.42 -11.58
CA LEU A 3 -3.87 1.69 -13.00
C LEU A 3 -5.07 1.60 -13.95
N HIS A 4 -6.08 0.79 -13.63
CA HIS A 4 -7.22 0.53 -14.52
C HIS A 4 -8.52 1.13 -14.01
N CYS A 5 -8.48 1.92 -12.94
CA CYS A 5 -9.68 2.42 -12.29
C CYS A 5 -10.51 3.32 -13.23
N ASP A 6 -9.86 4.29 -13.87
CA ASP A 6 -10.53 5.19 -14.82
C ASP A 6 -10.93 4.49 -16.13
N ASP A 7 -10.09 3.58 -16.64
CA ASP A 7 -10.42 2.76 -17.81
C ASP A 7 -11.65 1.88 -17.56
N PHE A 8 -11.78 1.34 -16.34
CA PHE A 8 -12.94 0.57 -15.95
C PHE A 8 -14.18 1.46 -15.83
N ARG A 9 -14.07 2.64 -15.19
CA ARG A 9 -15.14 3.64 -15.12
C ARG A 9 -15.65 4.03 -16.51
N ALA A 10 -14.76 4.17 -17.48
CA ALA A 10 -15.09 4.58 -18.85
C ALA A 10 -15.92 3.55 -19.64
N ARG A 11 -16.00 2.28 -19.17
CA ARG A 11 -16.82 1.24 -19.80
C ARG A 11 -18.30 1.33 -19.45
N PHE A 12 -18.67 2.17 -18.49
CA PHE A 12 -20.04 2.30 -18.02
C PHE A 12 -20.63 3.68 -18.35
N PRO A 13 -21.97 3.78 -18.50
CA PRO A 13 -22.67 5.07 -18.60
C PRO A 13 -22.39 6.02 -17.43
N GLN A 14 -22.78 7.29 -17.57
CA GLN A 14 -22.52 8.30 -16.54
C GLN A 14 -23.34 8.05 -15.26
N GLU A 15 -24.51 7.43 -15.39
CA GLU A 15 -25.45 7.12 -14.32
C GLU A 15 -24.96 5.98 -13.41
N VAL A 16 -24.03 5.16 -13.91
CA VAL A 16 -23.44 4.08 -13.11
C VAL A 16 -22.32 4.66 -12.25
N SER A 17 -22.51 4.61 -10.93
CA SER A 17 -21.45 4.93 -9.98
C SER A 17 -20.42 3.80 -9.97
N VAL A 18 -19.17 4.16 -10.22
CA VAL A 18 -18.02 3.26 -10.08
C VAL A 18 -17.09 3.87 -9.05
N LYS A 19 -16.64 3.02 -8.12
CA LYS A 19 -15.66 3.34 -7.10
C LYS A 19 -14.61 2.24 -7.07
N CYS A 20 -13.36 2.59 -6.77
CA CYS A 20 -12.24 1.65 -6.72
C CYS A 20 -11.73 1.46 -5.29
N PHE A 21 -11.22 0.28 -4.98
CA PHE A 21 -10.71 -0.10 -3.66
C PHE A 21 -9.32 -0.76 -3.75
N ALA A 22 -8.26 -0.03 -3.43
CA ALA A 22 -6.90 -0.58 -3.48
C ALA A 22 -6.43 -1.04 -2.10
N ASP A 23 -6.25 -2.36 -1.93
CA ASP A 23 -5.64 -2.96 -0.73
C ASP A 23 -4.16 -3.28 -0.98
N ALA A 24 -3.29 -2.83 -0.09
CA ALA A 24 -1.85 -3.11 -0.05
C ALA A 24 -1.11 -2.78 -1.37
N GLY A 25 -1.64 -1.83 -2.14
CA GLY A 25 -1.11 -1.42 -3.44
C GLY A 25 -0.27 -0.15 -3.41
N PHE A 26 -0.10 0.50 -2.25
CA PHE A 26 0.58 1.78 -2.13
C PHE A 26 2.08 1.58 -1.82
N PHE A 27 2.84 1.19 -2.84
CA PHE A 27 4.29 1.05 -2.75
C PHE A 27 5.02 2.40 -2.88
N LEU A 28 6.12 2.55 -2.15
CA LEU A 28 6.99 3.71 -2.15
C LEU A 28 8.22 3.43 -3.01
N GLU A 29 8.56 4.37 -3.88
CA GLU A 29 9.64 4.22 -4.87
C GLU A 29 11.05 4.15 -4.25
N ARG A 30 11.34 5.04 -3.30
CA ARG A 30 12.69 5.23 -2.73
C ARG A 30 12.61 5.59 -1.26
N ILE A 31 13.21 4.75 -0.43
CA ILE A 31 13.51 5.06 0.98
C ILE A 31 15.02 5.26 1.17
N TYR A 32 15.85 4.58 0.36
CA TYR A 32 17.30 4.72 0.37
C TYR A 32 17.85 5.14 -1.00
N PRO A 33 18.73 6.16 -1.06
CA PRO A 33 19.22 6.74 -2.31
C PRO A 33 20.14 5.83 -3.12
N GLU A 34 20.76 4.80 -2.53
CA GLU A 34 21.85 4.10 -3.24
C GLU A 34 21.53 2.71 -3.79
N LYS A 35 20.75 1.82 -3.15
CA LYS A 35 20.61 0.43 -3.65
C LYS A 35 19.30 -0.22 -3.19
N GLY A 36 18.15 0.18 -3.72
CA GLY A 36 16.89 -0.55 -3.56
C GLY A 36 16.55 -1.41 -4.80
N PRO A 37 15.58 -2.35 -4.73
CA PRO A 37 15.13 -3.16 -5.87
C PRO A 37 14.32 -2.38 -6.92
N PHE A 38 14.69 -1.11 -7.18
CA PHE A 38 14.18 -0.29 -8.28
C PHE A 38 14.27 -1.05 -9.61
N GLY A 39 15.33 -1.86 -9.79
CA GLY A 39 15.49 -2.73 -10.94
C GLY A 39 14.30 -3.68 -11.17
N LEU A 40 13.68 -4.24 -10.12
CA LEU A 40 12.54 -5.15 -10.28
C LEU A 40 11.31 -4.43 -10.80
N CYS A 41 10.98 -3.25 -10.26
CA CYS A 41 9.85 -2.45 -10.76
C CYS A 41 10.10 -2.00 -12.21
N THR A 42 11.31 -1.52 -12.53
CA THR A 42 11.67 -1.16 -13.90
C THR A 42 11.55 -2.35 -14.86
N ILE A 43 12.00 -3.55 -14.46
CA ILE A 43 11.84 -4.77 -15.25
C ILE A 43 10.35 -5.09 -15.46
N VAL A 44 9.52 -5.04 -14.41
CA VAL A 44 8.08 -5.29 -14.52
C VAL A 44 7.42 -4.29 -15.46
N ILE A 45 7.74 -3.00 -15.34
CA ILE A 45 7.21 -1.93 -16.18
C ILE A 45 7.51 -2.21 -17.66
N HIS A 46 8.74 -2.61 -17.97
CA HIS A 46 9.16 -2.92 -19.33
C HIS A 46 8.51 -4.21 -19.85
N LEU A 47 8.56 -5.30 -19.08
CA LEU A 47 8.02 -6.61 -19.49
C LEU A 47 6.50 -6.58 -19.69
N GLN A 48 5.77 -5.92 -18.80
CA GLN A 48 4.32 -5.84 -18.83
C GLN A 48 3.81 -4.71 -19.74
N ASN A 49 4.70 -3.97 -20.39
CA ASN A 49 4.37 -2.85 -21.28
C ASN A 49 3.39 -1.85 -20.63
N VAL A 50 3.57 -1.59 -19.32
CA VAL A 50 2.60 -0.82 -18.53
C VAL A 50 2.50 0.62 -18.98
N ARG A 51 3.49 1.12 -19.74
CA ARG A 51 3.45 2.46 -20.35
C ARG A 51 2.14 2.76 -21.08
N LYS A 52 1.50 1.74 -21.67
CA LYS A 52 0.22 1.90 -22.39
C LYS A 52 -0.96 2.23 -21.48
N VAL A 53 -0.87 1.92 -20.19
CA VAL A 53 -1.95 2.05 -19.20
C VAL A 53 -1.62 3.11 -18.14
N LEU A 54 -0.49 3.81 -18.28
CA LEU A 54 -0.11 4.92 -17.41
C LEU A 54 -0.82 6.22 -17.84
N PRO A 55 -1.06 7.15 -16.89
CA PRO A 55 -1.68 8.43 -17.21
C PRO A 55 -0.86 9.24 -18.22
N LYS A 56 -1.52 9.68 -19.30
CA LYS A 56 -0.85 10.41 -20.40
C LYS A 56 -0.31 11.77 -19.97
N ASP A 57 -1.02 12.43 -19.06
CA ASP A 57 -0.62 13.69 -18.42
C ASP A 57 0.65 13.53 -17.57
N CYS A 58 0.79 12.41 -16.86
CA CYS A 58 2.02 12.10 -16.15
C CYS A 58 3.18 11.84 -17.13
N LEU A 59 2.96 11.00 -18.14
CA LEU A 59 3.95 10.65 -19.16
C LEU A 59 4.41 11.83 -20.02
N ALA A 60 3.69 12.95 -20.01
CA ALA A 60 4.11 14.16 -20.72
C ALA A 60 5.34 14.82 -20.09
N ASN A 61 5.56 14.63 -18.78
CA ASN A 61 6.58 15.35 -18.01
C ASN A 61 7.50 14.44 -17.19
N LYS A 62 7.19 13.15 -17.06
CA LYS A 62 7.88 12.21 -16.17
C LYS A 62 8.17 10.87 -16.83
N GLU A 63 9.14 10.15 -16.28
CA GLU A 63 9.47 8.81 -16.75
C GLU A 63 8.35 7.81 -16.41
N PRO A 64 8.13 6.76 -17.23
CA PRO A 64 7.11 5.74 -16.95
C PRO A 64 7.22 5.12 -15.56
N THR A 65 8.43 5.00 -15.02
CA THR A 65 8.65 4.45 -13.68
C THR A 65 8.08 5.35 -12.59
N GLU A 66 8.25 6.67 -12.69
CA GLU A 66 7.65 7.61 -11.75
C GLU A 66 6.12 7.53 -11.79
N CYS A 67 5.55 7.51 -13.00
CA CYS A 67 4.10 7.42 -13.21
C CYS A 67 3.49 6.09 -12.77
N PHE A 68 4.29 5.03 -12.65
CA PHE A 68 3.85 3.73 -12.17
C PHE A 68 3.66 3.70 -10.65
N PHE A 69 4.45 4.49 -9.91
CA PHE A 69 4.37 4.50 -8.46
C PHE A 69 3.10 5.22 -7.96
N PRO A 70 2.39 4.66 -6.98
CA PRO A 70 1.13 5.18 -6.44
C PRO A 70 1.16 6.67 -6.09
N ALA A 71 2.25 7.16 -5.48
CA ALA A 71 2.39 8.56 -5.09
C ALA A 71 2.21 9.55 -6.26
N GLU A 72 2.62 9.16 -7.47
CA GLU A 72 2.39 9.96 -8.66
C GLU A 72 1.09 9.58 -9.35
N LEU A 73 0.83 8.28 -9.49
CA LEU A 73 -0.33 7.73 -10.19
C LEU A 73 -1.67 8.30 -9.69
N ILE A 74 -1.86 8.39 -8.37
CA ILE A 74 -3.12 8.84 -7.76
C ILE A 74 -3.47 10.31 -8.07
N LYS A 75 -2.49 11.12 -8.50
CA LYS A 75 -2.71 12.52 -8.88
C LYS A 75 -3.57 12.61 -10.13
N SER A 76 -3.42 11.65 -11.05
CA SER A 76 -4.14 11.62 -12.33
C SER A 76 -5.45 10.85 -12.29
N ILE A 77 -5.68 10.00 -11.27
CA ILE A 77 -6.93 9.22 -11.15
C ILE A 77 -8.09 10.13 -10.77
N ARG A 78 -9.19 10.00 -11.53
CA ARG A 78 -10.41 10.80 -11.36
C ARG A 78 -11.52 10.04 -10.66
N THR A 79 -11.60 8.74 -10.85
CA THR A 79 -12.65 7.90 -10.26
C THR A 79 -12.46 7.80 -8.74
N PRO A 80 -13.53 7.93 -7.93
CA PRO A 80 -13.45 7.81 -6.48
C PRO A 80 -12.74 6.53 -6.04
N MET A 81 -11.80 6.66 -5.11
CA MET A 81 -10.99 5.53 -4.65
C MET A 81 -10.89 5.48 -3.13
N PHE A 82 -10.90 4.26 -2.60
CA PHE A 82 -10.53 3.96 -1.22
C PHE A 82 -9.16 3.27 -1.19
N ILE A 83 -8.23 3.82 -0.41
CA ILE A 83 -6.88 3.27 -0.24
C ILE A 83 -6.79 2.60 1.13
N LEU A 84 -6.68 1.28 1.14
CA LEU A 84 -6.33 0.51 2.32
C LEU A 84 -4.85 0.13 2.23
N ASN A 85 -4.04 0.59 3.18
CA ASN A 85 -2.64 0.18 3.21
C ASN A 85 -2.06 0.28 4.62
N PRO A 86 -1.31 -0.72 5.09
CA PRO A 86 -0.55 -0.55 6.32
C PRO A 86 0.60 0.44 6.09
N SER A 87 0.80 1.36 7.02
CA SER A 87 1.95 2.29 7.00
C SER A 87 3.29 1.59 7.22
N TYR A 88 3.26 0.34 7.66
CA TYR A 88 4.41 -0.55 7.83
C TYR A 88 4.16 -1.86 7.06
N ASP A 89 3.93 -1.74 5.75
CA ASP A 89 3.67 -2.90 4.88
C ASP A 89 4.80 -3.93 4.96
N SER A 90 4.46 -5.11 5.48
CA SER A 90 5.42 -6.16 5.76
C SER A 90 6.10 -6.68 4.50
N TRP A 91 5.40 -6.72 3.36
CA TRP A 91 5.97 -7.15 2.09
C TRP A 91 6.99 -6.12 1.60
N GLN A 92 6.64 -4.84 1.62
CA GLN A 92 7.56 -3.77 1.22
C GLN A 92 8.78 -3.70 2.15
N ILE A 93 8.59 -3.84 3.47
CA ILE A 93 9.70 -3.84 4.42
C ILE A 93 10.64 -5.03 4.19
N ARG A 94 10.09 -6.22 3.94
CA ARG A 94 10.88 -7.43 3.65
C ARG A 94 11.63 -7.36 2.33
N ASN A 95 11.06 -6.73 1.30
CA ASN A 95 11.66 -6.77 -0.02
C ASN A 95 12.48 -5.51 -0.36
N PHE A 96 12.08 -4.32 0.13
CA PHE A 96 12.60 -3.04 -0.39
C PHE A 96 13.47 -2.27 0.60
N LEU A 97 13.31 -2.50 1.91
CA LEU A 97 13.88 -1.62 2.95
C LEU A 97 15.42 -1.64 3.00
N VAL A 98 16.00 -2.84 3.03
CA VAL A 98 17.46 -3.04 3.03
C VAL A 98 17.75 -4.32 2.24
N PRO A 99 18.54 -4.26 1.15
CA PRO A 99 18.98 -5.46 0.47
C PRO A 99 19.90 -6.28 1.38
N ASP A 100 19.79 -7.59 1.29
CA ASP A 100 20.64 -8.49 2.10
C ASP A 100 22.13 -8.27 1.82
N SER A 101 22.49 -7.81 0.62
CA SER A 101 23.87 -7.44 0.26
C SER A 101 24.42 -6.25 1.05
N SER A 102 23.54 -5.36 1.53
CA SER A 102 23.91 -4.17 2.30
C SER A 102 23.99 -4.44 3.81
N ALA A 103 23.56 -5.64 4.25
CA ALA A 103 23.66 -6.12 5.62
C ALA A 103 24.10 -7.59 5.67
N PRO A 104 25.37 -7.90 5.30
CA PRO A 104 25.87 -9.28 5.23
C PRO A 104 25.85 -10.00 6.59
N ASP A 105 25.91 -9.23 7.66
CA ASP A 105 25.81 -9.70 9.05
C ASP A 105 24.40 -10.15 9.44
N LYS A 106 23.41 -10.02 8.53
CA LYS A 106 21.99 -10.35 8.73
C LYS A 106 21.35 -9.56 9.88
N SER A 107 21.93 -8.43 10.27
CA SER A 107 21.43 -7.56 11.36
C SER A 107 19.97 -7.13 11.15
N TRP A 108 19.52 -7.04 9.89
CA TRP A 108 18.16 -6.65 9.52
C TRP A 108 17.18 -7.81 9.39
N LEU A 109 17.63 -9.06 9.36
CA LEU A 109 16.78 -10.22 9.06
C LEU A 109 15.64 -10.35 10.07
N SER A 110 15.97 -10.30 11.37
CA SER A 110 14.99 -10.38 12.46
C SER A 110 13.97 -9.24 12.42
N CYS A 111 14.43 -8.03 12.12
CA CYS A 111 13.63 -6.81 12.00
C CYS A 111 12.69 -6.84 10.78
N LYS A 112 13.15 -7.33 9.63
CA LYS A 112 12.34 -7.51 8.41
C LYS A 112 11.27 -8.59 8.59
N GLU A 113 11.57 -9.65 9.33
CA GLU A 113 10.57 -10.68 9.66
C GLU A 113 9.51 -10.19 10.64
N ASN A 114 9.94 -9.40 11.62
CA ASN A 114 9.07 -8.81 12.62
C ASN A 114 9.62 -7.45 13.09
N ILE A 115 8.89 -6.38 12.79
CA ILE A 115 9.27 -5.01 13.13
C ILE A 115 9.46 -4.79 14.65
N ARG A 116 8.90 -5.66 15.52
CA ARG A 116 9.14 -5.62 16.97
C ARG A 116 10.57 -5.94 17.36
N ASN A 117 11.28 -6.65 16.51
CA ASN A 117 12.66 -7.06 16.76
C ASN A 117 13.67 -6.01 16.28
N CYS A 118 13.21 -4.91 15.68
CA CYS A 118 14.07 -3.81 15.28
C CYS A 118 14.57 -3.06 16.51
N ASN A 119 15.87 -2.75 16.56
CA ASN A 119 16.41 -1.81 17.55
C ASN A 119 16.01 -0.36 17.21
N SER A 120 16.27 0.59 18.12
CA SER A 120 15.89 2.00 17.94
C SER A 120 16.37 2.61 16.62
N THR A 121 17.61 2.36 16.23
CA THR A 121 18.18 2.84 14.95
C THR A 121 17.52 2.19 13.74
N GLN A 122 17.16 0.90 13.85
CA GLN A 122 16.47 0.14 12.82
C GLN A 122 14.98 0.51 12.66
N VAL A 123 14.35 1.03 13.72
CA VAL A 123 12.98 1.56 13.67
C VAL A 123 12.98 2.98 13.11
N GLU A 124 13.93 3.82 13.52
CA GLU A 124 13.91 5.25 13.21
C GLU A 124 14.20 5.59 11.76
N VAL A 125 15.18 4.96 11.12
CA VAL A 125 15.60 5.41 9.77
C VAL A 125 14.69 4.84 8.67
N PRO A 126 14.44 3.53 8.61
CA PRO A 126 13.66 2.96 7.52
C PRO A 126 12.15 2.94 7.79
N SER A 127 11.72 2.52 8.98
CA SER A 127 10.29 2.27 9.24
C SER A 127 9.55 3.59 9.49
N ILE A 128 10.12 4.50 10.28
CA ILE A 128 9.57 5.87 10.41
C ILE A 128 9.72 6.64 9.10
N GLY A 129 10.83 6.47 8.37
CA GLY A 129 11.01 7.05 7.03
C GLY A 129 9.92 6.62 6.05
N LEU A 130 9.61 5.32 6.01
CA LEU A 130 8.55 4.72 5.18
C LEU A 130 7.19 5.33 5.51
N ARG A 131 6.80 5.32 6.80
CA ARG A 131 5.52 5.92 7.22
C ARG A 131 5.46 7.40 6.87
N ASN A 132 6.48 8.18 7.22
CA ASN A 132 6.46 9.63 6.99
C ASN A 132 6.36 9.95 5.49
N LYS A 133 7.06 9.19 4.65
CA LYS A 133 6.96 9.34 3.20
C LYS A 133 5.56 8.99 2.70
N MET A 134 4.99 7.86 3.12
CA MET A 134 3.63 7.48 2.73
C MET A 134 2.59 8.53 3.14
N VAL A 135 2.64 8.99 4.39
CA VAL A 135 1.74 10.05 4.89
C VAL A 135 1.89 11.33 4.07
N ASN A 136 3.11 11.70 3.72
CA ASN A 136 3.33 12.88 2.88
C ASN A 136 2.81 12.70 1.44
N ASP A 137 3.01 11.53 0.84
CA ASP A 137 2.54 11.21 -0.50
C ASP A 137 0.99 11.16 -0.56
N LEU A 138 0.34 10.77 0.55
CA LEU A 138 -1.12 10.68 0.67
C LEU A 138 -1.82 12.02 0.92
N LYS A 139 -1.10 13.12 1.18
CA LYS A 139 -1.71 14.45 1.34
C LYS A 139 -2.60 14.86 0.17
N VAL A 140 -2.27 14.42 -1.04
CA VAL A 140 -3.12 14.66 -2.23
C VAL A 140 -4.52 14.05 -2.12
N VAL A 141 -4.71 13.04 -1.28
CA VAL A 141 -6.02 12.42 -1.02
C VAL A 141 -6.86 13.28 -0.08
N GLU A 142 -6.24 14.11 0.77
CA GLU A 142 -6.96 15.01 1.68
C GLU A 142 -7.87 15.98 0.88
N ASP A 143 -7.40 16.47 -0.27
CA ASP A 143 -8.16 17.36 -1.16
C ASP A 143 -9.24 16.66 -2.01
N LYS A 144 -9.29 15.32 -2.03
CA LYS A 144 -10.25 14.53 -2.83
C LYS A 144 -11.46 14.12 -1.97
N GLU A 145 -12.54 14.91 -1.97
CA GLU A 145 -13.69 14.73 -1.06
C GLU A 145 -14.38 13.35 -1.15
N ASP A 146 -14.44 12.78 -2.35
CA ASP A 146 -15.09 11.50 -2.65
C ASP A 146 -14.18 10.28 -2.44
N TRP A 147 -12.94 10.51 -2.01
CA TRP A 147 -11.97 9.45 -1.72
C TRP A 147 -11.96 9.07 -0.25
N GLY A 148 -11.52 7.84 0.02
CA GLY A 148 -11.28 7.34 1.37
C GLY A 148 -9.87 6.77 1.49
N MET A 149 -9.39 6.67 2.72
CA MET A 149 -8.19 5.92 3.05
C MET A 149 -8.26 5.38 4.48
N PHE A 150 -7.72 4.19 4.67
CA PHE A 150 -7.52 3.56 5.96
C PHE A 150 -6.07 3.11 6.04
N ILE A 151 -5.27 3.87 6.79
CA ILE A 151 -3.82 3.67 6.88
C ILE A 151 -3.47 3.33 8.32
N ASP A 152 -3.48 2.05 8.67
CA ASP A 152 -3.14 1.61 10.02
C ASP A 152 -1.63 1.48 10.24
N SER A 153 -1.24 1.36 11.52
CA SER A 153 0.15 1.16 11.94
C SER A 153 0.53 -0.32 12.06
N CYS A 154 -0.27 -1.25 11.56
CA CYS A 154 -0.01 -2.68 11.71
C CYS A 154 1.10 -3.18 10.76
N PHE A 155 1.83 -4.19 11.20
CA PHE A 155 2.83 -4.87 10.37
C PHE A 155 2.19 -6.06 9.66
N THR A 156 1.56 -5.79 8.51
CA THR A 156 0.76 -6.76 7.76
C THR A 156 0.83 -6.50 6.25
N HIS A 157 0.13 -7.29 5.44
CA HIS A 157 -0.04 -7.12 4.00
C HIS A 157 -1.38 -7.74 3.57
N CYS A 158 -2.04 -7.17 2.54
CA CYS A 158 -3.35 -7.60 2.01
C CYS A 158 -4.44 -7.84 3.07
N GLN A 159 -4.96 -6.75 3.63
CA GLN A 159 -5.84 -6.78 4.81
C GLN A 159 -7.30 -7.11 4.49
N SER A 160 -7.75 -6.97 3.24
CA SER A 160 -9.14 -7.28 2.87
C SER A 160 -9.39 -8.77 2.63
N LEU A 161 -8.32 -9.59 2.54
CA LEU A 161 -8.43 -11.02 2.20
C LEU A 161 -8.77 -11.91 3.40
N SER A 162 -8.50 -11.45 4.61
CA SER A 162 -8.77 -12.21 5.84
C SER A 162 -9.93 -11.60 6.61
N GLY A 163 -10.93 -12.41 6.96
CA GLY A 163 -12.04 -11.96 7.81
C GLY A 163 -11.56 -11.44 9.18
N VAL A 164 -10.42 -11.94 9.67
CA VAL A 164 -9.82 -11.49 10.93
C VAL A 164 -9.33 -10.05 10.84
N SER A 165 -8.69 -9.64 9.73
CA SER A 165 -8.27 -8.25 9.53
C SER A 165 -9.40 -7.36 9.02
N TRP A 166 -10.29 -7.90 8.17
CA TRP A 166 -11.36 -7.16 7.52
C TRP A 166 -12.49 -6.76 8.48
N HIS A 167 -13.09 -7.74 9.17
CA HIS A 167 -14.24 -7.51 10.05
C HIS A 167 -14.44 -8.63 11.09
N SER A 168 -13.84 -8.44 12.26
CA SER A 168 -13.94 -9.33 13.41
C SER A 168 -13.78 -8.53 14.72
N PRO A 169 -14.12 -9.13 15.88
CA PRO A 169 -13.87 -8.49 17.18
C PRO A 169 -12.41 -8.12 17.44
N THR A 170 -11.47 -8.81 16.77
CA THR A 170 -10.03 -8.57 16.89
C THR A 170 -9.44 -7.85 15.69
N SER A 171 -10.25 -7.34 14.75
CA SER A 171 -9.72 -6.58 13.61
C SER A 171 -8.98 -5.33 14.05
N PRO A 172 -7.98 -4.88 13.27
CA PRO A 172 -7.44 -3.55 13.44
C PRO A 172 -8.55 -2.51 13.31
N LYS A 173 -8.51 -1.51 14.17
CA LYS A 173 -9.45 -0.41 14.21
C LYS A 173 -8.74 0.92 14.24
N LEU A 174 -9.33 1.89 13.56
CA LEU A 174 -9.03 3.32 13.67
C LEU A 174 -10.34 4.02 14.02
N GLU A 175 -10.29 4.98 14.94
CA GLU A 175 -11.50 5.68 15.43
C GLU A 175 -12.65 4.72 15.80
N ASN A 176 -12.30 3.56 16.39
CA ASN A 176 -13.19 2.46 16.77
C ASN A 176 -13.96 1.78 15.62
N LYS A 177 -13.55 1.98 14.36
CA LYS A 177 -14.10 1.29 13.17
C LYS A 177 -13.12 0.27 12.63
N THR A 178 -13.64 -0.90 12.29
CA THR A 178 -12.95 -1.89 11.46
C THR A 178 -12.80 -1.40 10.03
N ILE A 179 -11.90 -2.04 9.27
CA ILE A 179 -11.69 -1.76 7.85
C ILE A 179 -13.01 -1.87 7.07
N ALA A 180 -13.79 -2.93 7.30
CA ALA A 180 -15.06 -3.13 6.61
C ALA A 180 -16.09 -2.05 6.91
N GLU A 181 -16.14 -1.55 8.14
CA GLU A 181 -17.03 -0.45 8.52
C GLU A 181 -16.61 0.86 7.84
N ALA A 182 -15.31 1.18 7.85
CA ALA A 182 -14.79 2.37 7.17
C ALA A 182 -15.05 2.34 5.66
N VAL A 183 -14.77 1.20 5.00
CA VAL A 183 -15.05 1.00 3.57
C VAL A 183 -16.55 1.03 3.29
N GLY A 184 -17.37 0.39 4.13
CA GLY A 184 -18.82 0.36 3.97
C GLY A 184 -19.48 1.73 4.14
N ASP A 185 -18.98 2.56 5.05
CA ASP A 185 -19.42 3.94 5.25
C ASP A 185 -19.08 4.81 4.03
N TRP A 186 -17.84 4.74 3.55
CA TRP A 186 -17.40 5.46 2.34
C TRP A 186 -18.16 4.99 1.08
N HIS A 187 -18.30 3.68 0.91
CA HIS A 187 -18.98 3.10 -0.25
C HIS A 187 -20.44 3.57 -0.32
N SER A 188 -21.12 3.63 0.83
CA SER A 188 -22.52 4.04 0.93
C SER A 188 -22.73 5.57 0.97
N GLY A 189 -21.65 6.37 1.00
CA GLY A 189 -21.74 7.83 1.15
C GLY A 189 -22.22 8.27 2.54
N ARG A 190 -22.10 7.41 3.56
CA ARG A 190 -22.52 7.68 4.95
C ARG A 190 -21.47 8.49 5.73
N SER A 191 -20.25 8.63 5.21
CA SER A 191 -19.20 9.50 5.72
C SER A 191 -18.71 10.45 4.63
N GLN A 192 -18.39 11.70 5.00
CA GLN A 192 -17.62 12.62 4.16
C GLN A 192 -16.16 12.17 4.12
N GLY A 193 -15.87 11.09 3.39
CA GLY A 193 -14.51 10.54 3.24
C GLY A 193 -13.94 9.98 4.55
N ALA A 194 -14.01 8.66 4.74
CA ALA A 194 -13.24 8.02 5.81
C ALA A 194 -11.75 8.10 5.44
N LYS A 195 -11.06 9.13 5.94
CA LYS A 195 -9.63 9.40 5.70
C LYS A 195 -8.87 9.29 7.01
N GLU A 196 -8.51 8.07 7.33
CA GLU A 196 -7.95 7.71 8.64
C GLU A 196 -6.49 7.30 8.47
N ILE A 197 -5.60 7.98 9.19
CA ILE A 197 -4.18 7.65 9.27
C ILE A 197 -3.82 7.46 10.74
N ASP A 198 -3.31 6.28 11.04
CA ASP A 198 -2.93 5.87 12.39
C ASP A 198 -1.63 6.51 12.86
N CYS A 199 -1.34 6.39 14.15
CA CYS A 199 -0.12 6.86 14.78
C CYS A 199 1.12 6.05 14.37
N LYS A 200 2.28 6.36 14.95
CA LYS A 200 3.52 5.61 14.69
C LYS A 200 3.47 4.27 15.43
N TYR A 201 4.05 3.22 14.83
CA TYR A 201 4.23 1.93 15.49
C TYR A 201 4.97 2.11 16.83
N GLN A 202 4.57 1.51 17.97
CA GLN A 202 3.58 0.47 18.24
C GLN A 202 2.32 0.99 18.96
N CYS A 203 1.67 2.03 18.44
CA CYS A 203 0.60 2.68 19.18
C CYS A 203 -0.75 1.95 19.15
N ASN A 204 -1.08 1.24 18.07
CA ASN A 204 -2.41 0.68 17.89
C ASN A 204 -2.52 -0.73 18.53
N PRO A 205 -3.28 -0.87 19.64
CA PRO A 205 -3.37 -2.14 20.36
C PRO A 205 -4.23 -3.18 19.64
N THR A 206 -4.99 -2.77 18.61
CA THR A 206 -5.88 -3.66 17.84
C THR A 206 -5.16 -4.38 16.70
N CYS A 207 -3.91 -4.03 16.44
CA CYS A 207 -3.08 -4.77 15.49
C CYS A 207 -2.81 -6.19 16.03
N ASN A 208 -3.50 -7.18 15.46
CA ASN A 208 -3.25 -8.58 15.79
C ASN A 208 -1.80 -8.94 15.49
N SER A 209 -1.13 -9.50 16.50
CA SER A 209 0.31 -9.81 16.49
C SER A 209 0.66 -11.04 15.63
N LEU A 210 -0.26 -11.54 14.81
CA LEU A 210 0.01 -12.72 14.01
C LEU A 210 0.92 -12.29 12.85
N PRO A 211 2.14 -12.84 12.75
CA PRO A 211 2.95 -12.60 11.56
C PRO A 211 2.16 -13.03 10.32
N PRO A 212 2.30 -12.34 9.19
CA PRO A 212 1.66 -12.79 7.95
C PRO A 212 2.03 -14.26 7.73
N PRO A 213 1.08 -15.11 7.25
CA PRO A 213 1.39 -16.48 6.92
C PRO A 213 2.65 -16.50 6.06
N ARG A 214 3.60 -17.39 6.37
CA ARG A 214 4.72 -17.61 5.45
C ARG A 214 4.11 -18.13 4.16
N ASP A 215 4.02 -17.28 3.15
CA ASP A 215 3.52 -17.67 1.85
C ASP A 215 4.64 -18.44 1.13
N VAL A 216 4.83 -19.70 1.52
CA VAL A 216 5.81 -20.61 0.92
C VAL A 216 5.14 -21.50 -0.14
N THR A 217 3.95 -21.14 -0.63
CA THR A 217 3.20 -22.05 -1.53
C THR A 217 2.59 -21.41 -2.76
N ALA A 218 2.71 -20.09 -2.98
CA ALA A 218 2.07 -19.44 -4.14
C ALA A 218 2.88 -19.50 -5.46
N PHE A 219 4.15 -19.92 -5.46
CA PHE A 219 4.98 -19.95 -6.68
C PHE A 219 5.50 -21.33 -7.13
N ASP A 220 5.27 -22.41 -6.38
CA ASP A 220 5.82 -23.74 -6.70
C ASP A 220 4.85 -24.68 -7.47
N ARG A 221 3.75 -24.16 -8.02
CA ARG A 221 2.92 -24.94 -8.96
C ARG A 221 2.58 -24.16 -10.21
N VAL A 222 3.59 -23.98 -11.05
CA VAL A 222 3.40 -23.97 -12.50
C VAL A 222 3.82 -25.36 -12.99
N GLU A 223 2.88 -26.31 -12.94
CA GLU A 223 3.00 -27.50 -13.78
C GLU A 223 2.71 -27.06 -15.21
N ILE A 224 3.77 -26.99 -16.02
CA ILE A 224 3.68 -26.88 -17.46
C ILE A 224 3.20 -28.25 -17.97
N TYR A 225 1.97 -28.30 -18.45
CA TYR A 225 1.50 -29.28 -19.43
C TYR A 225 0.87 -28.53 -20.60
#